data_AF-A0A7S2HXF3-F1
#
_entry.id   AF-A0A7S2HXF3-F1
#
_cell.length_a   1.000
_cell.length_b   1.000
_cell.length_c   1.000
_cell.angle_alpha   90.00
_cell.angle_beta   90.00
_cell.angle_gamma   90.00
#
_symmetry.space_group_name_H-M   'P 1'
#
loop_
_entity.id
_entity.type
_entity.pdbx_description
1 polymer ?
#
loop_
_entity_poly.entity_id
_entity_poly.type
_entity_poly.pdbx_seq_one_letter_code
_entity_poly.pdbx_strand_id
1 'polypeptide(L)'
;AAVGPLQLLLTQRTKRFSRAIQRCRDARGRLCSQFLSAMRVVKCFRLERMALGAIGAARQEELRAQWGKRSIYPFNNFIAATSSLFGTIAAFTWLELVLDRPIDPAIAFTVLTSMEVLKQSIIEIPKQIATMLDTFVSIRRVEALLAHDAGGRAWLDEPLELDAG
;
A
#
# COMPACT_ATOMS: atom_id res chain seq x y z
N ALA A 1 1.58 -11.19 -23.64
CA ALA A 1 2.98 -10.86 -23.31
C ALA A 1 3.24 -9.36 -23.00
N ALA A 2 2.47 -8.39 -23.54
CA ALA A 2 2.75 -6.96 -23.34
C ALA A 2 2.28 -6.33 -22.00
N VAL A 3 1.41 -7.01 -21.23
CA VAL A 3 0.84 -6.47 -19.98
C VAL A 3 1.89 -6.39 -18.87
N GLY A 4 2.78 -7.37 -18.77
CA GLY A 4 3.83 -7.44 -17.74
C GLY A 4 4.74 -6.20 -17.68
N PRO A 5 5.42 -5.80 -18.79
CA PRO A 5 6.32 -4.65 -18.77
C PRO A 5 5.60 -3.32 -18.51
N LEU A 6 4.37 -3.16 -19.02
CA LEU A 6 3.54 -1.97 -18.74
C LEU A 6 3.17 -1.89 -17.25
N GLN A 7 2.79 -3.03 -16.66
CA GLN A 7 2.40 -3.11 -15.25
C GLN A 7 3.59 -2.87 -14.31
N LEU A 8 4.80 -3.30 -14.69
CA LEU A 8 6.03 -2.99 -13.96
C LEU A 8 6.37 -1.50 -14.01
N LEU A 9 6.28 -0.86 -15.18
CA LEU A 9 6.49 0.57 -15.34
C LEU A 9 5.48 1.38 -14.51
N LEU A 10 4.20 1.01 -14.54
CA LEU A 10 3.15 1.61 -13.72
C LEU A 10 3.41 1.43 -12.23
N THR A 11 3.89 0.26 -11.82
CA THR A 11 4.25 -0.04 -10.43
C THR A 11 5.41 0.84 -9.96
N GLN A 12 6.47 1.00 -10.78
CA GLN A 12 7.59 1.87 -10.44
C GLN A 12 7.18 3.35 -10.35
N ARG A 13 6.32 3.81 -11.27
CA ARG A 13 5.73 5.16 -11.23
C ARG A 13 4.92 5.36 -9.94
N THR A 14 4.06 4.40 -9.59
CA THR A 14 3.25 4.42 -8.36
C THR A 14 4.13 4.42 -7.10
N LYS A 15 5.22 3.65 -7.09
CA LYS A 15 6.21 3.67 -6.00
C LYS A 15 6.87 5.04 -5.84
N ARG A 16 7.24 5.70 -6.94
CA ARG A 16 7.80 7.08 -6.92
C ARG A 16 6.80 8.09 -6.36
N PHE A 17 5.55 8.06 -6.81
CA PHE A 17 4.49 8.92 -6.26
C PHE A 17 4.25 8.65 -4.77
N SER A 18 4.26 7.37 -4.36
CA SER A 18 4.08 7.01 -2.96
C SER A 18 5.22 7.52 -2.07
N ARG A 19 6.47 7.48 -2.54
CA ARG A 19 7.62 8.08 -1.83
C ARG A 19 7.49 9.60 -1.71
N ALA A 20 7.04 10.28 -2.77
CA ALA A 20 6.82 11.73 -2.72
C ALA A 20 5.75 12.11 -1.69
N ILE A 21 4.62 11.39 -1.68
CA ILE A 21 3.55 11.58 -0.68
C ILE A 21 4.06 11.33 0.74
N GLN A 22 4.86 10.28 0.94
CA GLN A 22 5.43 9.97 2.25
C GLN A 22 6.34 11.10 2.75
N ARG A 23 7.18 11.68 1.88
CA ARG A 23 8.03 12.82 2.25
C ARG A 23 7.23 14.05 2.70
N CYS A 24 6.15 14.39 1.97
CA CYS A 24 5.26 15.49 2.36
C CYS A 24 4.56 15.20 3.70
N ARG A 25 4.13 13.95 3.91
CA ARG A 25 3.49 13.51 5.15
C ARG A 25 4.46 13.58 6.34
N ASP A 26 5.70 13.14 6.16
CA ASP A 26 6.74 13.22 7.18
C ASP A 26 7.10 14.67 7.50
N ALA A 27 7.15 15.55 6.49
CA ALA A 27 7.37 16.98 6.69
C ALA A 27 6.26 17.63 7.54
N ARG A 28 4.98 17.33 7.22
CA ARG A 28 3.84 17.79 8.03
C ARG A 28 3.90 17.22 9.45
N GLY A 29 4.23 15.93 9.61
CA GLY A 29 4.39 15.28 10.90
C GLY A 29 5.46 15.94 11.78
N ARG A 30 6.63 16.25 11.18
CA ARG A 30 7.71 16.98 11.88
C ARG A 30 7.27 18.37 12.32
N LEU A 31 6.62 19.14 11.46
CA LEU A 31 6.11 20.48 11.80
C LEU A 31 5.10 20.41 12.96
N CYS A 32 4.15 19.47 12.91
CA CYS A 32 3.22 19.24 14.01
C CYS A 32 3.96 18.89 15.32
N SER A 33 4.94 18.00 15.28
CA SER A 33 5.73 17.62 16.45
C SER A 33 6.49 18.80 17.04
N GLN A 34 7.06 19.68 16.21
CA GLN A 34 7.77 20.88 16.64
C GLN A 34 6.83 21.87 17.34
N PHE A 35 5.66 22.15 16.75
CA PHE A 35 4.68 23.05 17.38
C PHE A 35 4.11 22.48 18.69
N LEU A 36 3.87 21.16 18.76
CA LEU A 36 3.41 20.51 19.98
C LEU A 36 4.48 20.54 21.09
N SER A 37 5.75 20.36 20.74
CA SER A 37 6.85 20.46 21.70
C SER A 37 7.02 21.90 22.23
N ALA A 38 6.75 22.90 21.40
CA ALA A 38 6.83 24.32 21.75
C ALA A 38 5.49 24.96 22.13
N MET A 39 4.48 24.17 22.54
CA MET A 39 3.10 24.65 22.69
C MET A 39 2.93 25.83 23.66
N ARG A 40 3.71 25.84 24.75
CA ARG A 40 3.70 26.94 25.73
C ARG A 40 4.13 28.27 25.10
N VAL A 41 5.17 28.24 24.27
CA VAL A 41 5.66 29.41 23.53
C VAL A 41 4.61 29.88 22.53
N VAL A 42 4.01 28.96 21.77
CA VAL A 42 2.96 29.28 20.80
C VAL A 42 1.79 30.01 21.46
N LYS A 43 1.37 29.57 22.65
CA LYS A 43 0.31 30.21 23.43
C LYS A 43 0.71 31.57 24.01
N CYS A 44 1.89 31.67 24.63
CA CYS A 44 2.38 32.93 25.22
C CYS A 44 2.50 34.06 24.18
N PHE A 45 2.93 33.74 22.96
CA PHE A 45 3.08 34.72 21.89
C PHE A 45 1.86 34.83 20.95
N ARG A 46 0.76 34.12 21.23
CA ARG A 46 -0.46 34.07 20.38
C ARG A 46 -0.17 33.71 18.91
N LEU A 47 0.81 32.83 18.67
CA LEU A 47 1.26 32.41 17.34
C LEU A 47 0.41 31.32 16.68
N GLU A 48 -0.77 31.03 17.22
CA GLU A 48 -1.63 29.92 16.79
C GLU A 48 -2.00 29.99 15.31
N ARG A 49 -2.35 31.18 14.83
CA ARG A 49 -2.72 31.39 13.41
C ARG A 49 -1.53 31.13 12.48
N MET A 50 -0.33 31.52 12.88
CA MET A 50 0.90 31.25 12.13
C MET A 50 1.19 29.74 12.08
N ALA A 51 1.08 29.05 13.23
CA ALA A 51 1.29 27.61 13.31
C ALA A 51 0.28 26.83 12.46
N LEU A 52 -1.00 27.18 12.55
CA LEU A 52 -2.06 26.59 11.74
C LEU A 52 -1.88 26.90 10.25
N GLY A 53 -1.45 28.12 9.91
CA GLY A 53 -1.14 28.51 8.53
C GLY A 53 0.01 27.68 7.94
N ALA A 54 1.09 27.47 8.70
CA ALA A 54 2.22 26.64 8.29
C ALA A 54 1.84 25.17 8.08
N ILE A 55 1.07 24.59 9.01
CA ILE A 55 0.56 23.22 8.88
C ILE A 55 -0.42 23.12 7.69
N GLY A 56 -1.26 24.13 7.49
CA GLY A 56 -2.21 24.22 6.38
C GLY A 56 -1.52 24.29 5.02
N ALA A 57 -0.44 25.07 4.89
CA ALA A 57 0.36 25.15 3.68
C ALA A 57 0.99 23.78 3.33
N ALA A 58 1.62 23.12 4.31
CA ALA A 58 2.16 21.77 4.15
C ALA A 58 1.07 20.75 3.78
N ARG A 59 -0.15 20.90 4.32
CA ARG A 59 -1.31 20.07 3.96
C ARG A 59 -1.76 20.28 2.53
N GLN A 60 -1.74 21.51 2.01
CA GLN A 60 -2.10 21.77 0.61
C GLN A 60 -1.10 21.13 -0.37
N GLU A 61 0.20 21.18 -0.06
CA GLU A 61 1.23 20.49 -0.85
C GLU A 61 1.04 18.97 -0.84
N GLU A 62 0.72 18.38 0.32
CA GLU A 62 0.38 16.96 0.44
C GLU A 62 -0.84 16.60 -0.42
N LEU A 63 -1.90 17.42 -0.38
CA LEU A 63 -3.10 17.19 -1.19
C LEU A 63 -2.81 17.28 -2.68
N ARG A 64 -2.04 18.27 -3.13
CA ARG A 64 -1.61 18.38 -4.55
C ARG A 64 -0.83 17.13 -5.00
N ALA A 65 0.07 16.62 -4.16
CA ALA A 65 0.80 15.38 -4.44
C ALA A 65 -0.13 14.15 -4.46
N GLN A 66 -1.17 14.11 -3.61
CA GLN A 66 -2.15 13.03 -3.58
C GLN A 66 -3.08 13.03 -4.78
N TRP A 67 -3.48 14.19 -5.31
CA TRP A 67 -4.35 14.31 -6.48
C TRP A 67 -3.78 13.57 -7.70
N GLY A 68 -2.47 13.71 -7.97
CA GLY A 68 -1.81 13.00 -9.07
C GLY A 68 -1.86 11.47 -8.92
N LYS A 69 -1.75 10.94 -7.69
CA LYS A 69 -1.90 9.50 -7.41
C LYS A 69 -3.36 9.06 -7.49
N ARG A 70 -4.30 9.92 -7.07
CA ARG A 70 -5.74 9.62 -7.02
C ARG A 70 -6.29 9.28 -8.40
N SER A 71 -5.81 9.91 -9.47
CA SER A 71 -6.26 9.62 -10.84
C SER A 71 -5.68 8.33 -11.44
N ILE A 72 -4.50 7.90 -10.99
CA ILE A 72 -3.83 6.70 -11.51
C ILE A 72 -4.50 5.41 -11.01
N TYR A 73 -5.01 5.42 -9.79
CA TYR A 73 -5.67 4.26 -9.17
C TYR A 73 -6.90 3.75 -9.95
N PRO A 74 -7.91 4.59 -10.27
CA PRO A 74 -9.08 4.15 -11.02
C PRO A 74 -8.72 3.73 -12.45
N PHE A 75 -7.74 4.39 -13.07
CA PHE A 75 -7.27 4.03 -14.41
C PHE A 75 -6.63 2.63 -14.44
N ASN A 76 -5.80 2.31 -13.44
CA ASN A 76 -5.23 0.97 -13.31
C ASN A 76 -6.30 -0.11 -13.07
N ASN A 77 -7.33 0.21 -12.26
CA ASN A 77 -8.45 -0.70 -12.04
C ASN A 77 -9.29 -0.89 -13.31
N PHE A 78 -9.49 0.18 -14.09
CA PHE A 78 -10.19 0.12 -15.37
C PHE A 78 -9.47 -0.81 -16.36
N ILE A 79 -8.16 -0.67 -16.54
CA ILE A 79 -7.37 -1.55 -17.41
C ILE A 79 -7.48 -3.01 -16.96
N ALA A 80 -7.39 -3.27 -15.66
CA ALA A 80 -7.51 -4.62 -15.11
C ALA A 80 -8.90 -5.23 -15.35
N ALA A 81 -9.97 -4.45 -15.14
CA ALA A 81 -11.34 -4.89 -15.39
C ALA A 81 -11.58 -5.18 -16.88
N THR A 82 -11.10 -4.31 -17.77
CA THR A 82 -11.19 -4.50 -19.22
C THR A 82 -10.43 -5.76 -19.67
N SER A 83 -9.23 -6.01 -19.12
CA SER A 83 -8.46 -7.23 -19.44
C SER A 83 -9.22 -8.51 -19.07
N SER A 84 -9.94 -8.51 -17.95
CA SER A 84 -10.75 -9.66 -17.54
C SER A 84 -11.94 -9.88 -18.46
N LEU A 85 -12.62 -8.80 -18.86
CA LEU A 85 -13.73 -8.84 -19.81
C LEU A 85 -13.32 -9.46 -21.14
N PHE A 86 -12.18 -9.04 -21.70
CA PHE A 86 -11.63 -9.64 -22.91
C PHE A 86 -11.24 -11.11 -22.71
N GLY A 87 -10.74 -11.48 -21.53
CA GLY A 87 -10.44 -12.88 -21.19
C GLY A 87 -11.69 -13.77 -21.18
N THR A 88 -12.79 -13.28 -20.60
CA THR A 88 -14.08 -13.99 -20.59
C THR A 88 -14.65 -14.15 -22.00
N ILE A 89 -14.60 -13.10 -22.82
CA ILE A 89 -15.04 -13.17 -24.22
C ILE A 89 -14.20 -14.19 -24.98
N ALA A 90 -12.87 -14.18 -24.81
CA ALA A 90 -11.98 -15.15 -25.42
C ALA A 90 -12.32 -16.60 -25.00
N ALA A 91 -12.62 -16.83 -23.71
CA ALA A 91 -13.01 -18.14 -23.21
C ALA A 91 -14.32 -18.64 -23.83
N PHE A 92 -15.31 -17.76 -24.01
CA PHE A 92 -16.55 -18.12 -24.71
C PHE A 92 -16.34 -18.39 -26.20
N THR A 93 -15.55 -17.56 -26.88
CA THR A 93 -15.21 -17.82 -28.29
C THR A 93 -14.46 -19.14 -28.47
N TRP A 94 -13.60 -19.52 -27.52
CA TRP A 94 -12.91 -20.81 -27.56
C TRP A 94 -13.89 -21.98 -27.38
N LEU A 95 -14.84 -21.85 -26.44
CA LEU A 95 -15.85 -22.88 -26.18
C LEU A 95 -16.74 -23.13 -27.40
N GLU A 96 -17.15 -22.05 -28.07
CA GLU A 96 -18.00 -22.10 -29.26
C GLU A 96 -17.25 -22.65 -30.49
N LEU A 97 -16.04 -22.14 -30.76
CA LEU A 97 -15.32 -22.44 -32.00
C LEU A 97 -14.59 -23.79 -31.99
N VAL A 98 -14.13 -24.25 -30.82
CA VAL A 98 -13.27 -25.45 -30.70
C VAL A 98 -14.02 -26.65 -30.17
N LEU A 99 -14.95 -26.43 -29.23
CA LEU A 99 -15.66 -27.52 -28.56
C LEU A 99 -17.03 -27.81 -29.18
N ASP A 100 -17.49 -26.96 -30.10
CA ASP A 100 -18.75 -27.05 -30.86
C ASP A 100 -19.95 -27.38 -29.96
N ARG A 101 -19.92 -26.84 -28.72
CA ARG A 101 -20.92 -27.08 -27.68
C ARG A 101 -21.88 -25.90 -27.64
N PRO A 102 -23.21 -26.14 -27.61
CA PRO A 102 -24.16 -25.06 -27.40
C PRO A 102 -23.90 -24.41 -26.04
N ILE A 103 -23.84 -23.08 -26.02
CA ILE A 103 -23.65 -22.30 -24.79
C ILE A 103 -24.94 -22.36 -23.99
N ASP A 104 -25.04 -23.37 -23.12
CA ASP A 104 -26.08 -23.44 -22.10
C ASP A 104 -25.79 -22.36 -21.02
N PRO A 105 -26.80 -21.60 -20.56
CA PRO A 105 -26.69 -20.73 -19.39
C PRO A 105 -25.91 -21.35 -18.21
N ALA A 106 -26.09 -22.66 -17.94
CA ALA A 106 -25.38 -23.34 -16.86
C ALA A 106 -23.84 -23.33 -17.05
N ILE A 107 -23.38 -23.53 -18.27
CA ILE A 107 -21.94 -23.50 -18.62
C ILE A 107 -21.44 -22.06 -18.60
N ALA A 108 -22.23 -21.11 -19.12
CA ALA A 108 -21.86 -19.70 -19.15
C ALA A 108 -21.63 -19.12 -17.75
N PHE A 109 -22.54 -19.38 -16.81
CA PHE A 109 -22.37 -18.96 -15.42
C PHE A 109 -21.17 -19.61 -14.75
N THR A 110 -20.93 -20.90 -15.00
CA THR A 110 -19.78 -21.62 -14.44
C THR A 110 -18.46 -21.01 -14.90
N VAL A 111 -18.33 -20.69 -16.20
CA VAL A 111 -17.13 -20.06 -16.77
C VAL A 111 -16.93 -18.64 -16.21
N LEU A 112 -18.01 -17.84 -16.13
CA LEU A 112 -17.96 -16.49 -15.56
C LEU A 112 -17.47 -16.51 -14.10
N THR A 113 -18.06 -17.34 -13.26
CA THR A 113 -17.67 -17.44 -11.84
C THR A 113 -16.24 -17.94 -11.69
N SER A 114 -15.84 -18.94 -12.47
CA SER A 114 -14.47 -19.48 -12.44
C SER A 114 -13.43 -18.43 -12.85
N MET A 115 -13.73 -17.62 -13.88
CA MET A 115 -12.84 -16.54 -14.32
C MET A 115 -12.73 -15.43 -13.27
N GLU A 116 -13.81 -15.07 -12.59
CA GLU A 116 -13.77 -14.06 -11.52
C GLU A 116 -12.91 -14.51 -10.34
N VAL A 117 -13.04 -15.77 -9.90
CA VAL A 117 -12.21 -16.35 -8.82
C VAL A 117 -10.73 -16.40 -9.23
N LEU A 118 -10.45 -16.80 -10.47
CA LEU A 118 -9.08 -16.85 -10.98
C LEU A 118 -8.45 -15.46 -11.04
N LYS A 119 -9.20 -14.45 -11.50
CA LYS A 119 -8.77 -13.04 -11.55
C LYS A 119 -8.35 -12.55 -10.18
N GLN A 120 -9.17 -12.78 -9.16
CA GLN A 120 -8.87 -12.37 -7.78
C GLN A 120 -7.60 -13.04 -7.26
N SER A 121 -7.46 -14.34 -7.50
CA SER A 121 -6.29 -15.11 -7.07
C SER A 121 -4.98 -14.61 -7.71
N ILE A 122 -4.99 -14.32 -9.01
CA ILE A 122 -3.82 -13.78 -9.74
C ILE A 122 -3.39 -12.41 -9.21
N ILE A 123 -4.35 -11.58 -8.80
CA ILE A 123 -4.07 -10.24 -8.26
C ILE A 123 -3.55 -10.31 -6.81
N GLU A 124 -4.04 -11.25 -6.00
CA GLU A 124 -3.70 -11.35 -4.58
C GLU A 124 -2.33 -12.00 -4.33
N ILE A 125 -1.95 -13.04 -5.08
CA ILE A 125 -0.67 -13.75 -4.85
C ILE A 125 0.55 -12.80 -4.82
N PRO A 126 0.76 -11.91 -5.81
CA PRO A 126 1.91 -11.00 -5.80
C PRO A 126 1.88 -10.01 -4.62
N LYS A 127 0.67 -9.58 -4.19
CA LYS A 127 0.51 -8.69 -3.03
C LYS A 127 0.93 -9.39 -1.75
N GLN A 128 0.56 -10.66 -1.59
CA GLN A 128 0.95 -11.44 -0.42
C GLN A 128 2.47 -11.64 -0.38
N ILE A 129 3.10 -11.96 -1.52
CA ILE A 129 4.57 -12.06 -1.61
C ILE A 129 5.24 -10.74 -1.22
N ALA A 130 4.77 -9.61 -1.75
CA ALA A 130 5.30 -8.30 -1.40
C ALA A 130 5.15 -7.99 0.09
N THR A 131 4.00 -8.32 0.68
CA THR A 131 3.73 -8.12 2.12
C THR A 131 4.66 -8.98 2.98
N MET A 132 4.87 -10.25 2.60
CA MET A 132 5.82 -11.12 3.29
C MET A 132 7.25 -10.55 3.23
N LEU A 133 7.71 -10.09 2.06
CA LEU A 133 9.03 -9.48 1.91
C LEU A 133 9.17 -8.21 2.77
N ASP A 134 8.16 -7.34 2.77
CA ASP A 134 8.15 -6.13 3.60
C ASP A 134 8.18 -6.48 5.10
N THR A 135 7.46 -7.53 5.52
CA THR A 135 7.48 -8.04 6.90
C THR A 135 8.86 -8.59 7.27
N PHE A 136 9.52 -9.38 6.42
CA PHE A 136 10.88 -9.88 6.68
C PHE A 136 11.88 -8.74 6.87
N VAL A 137 11.84 -7.71 6.01
CA VAL A 137 12.70 -6.53 6.17
C VAL A 137 12.35 -5.77 7.45
N SER A 138 11.06 -5.72 7.84
CA SER A 138 10.65 -5.07 9.07
C SER A 138 11.13 -5.79 10.32
N ILE A 139 11.05 -7.12 10.36
CA ILE A 139 11.57 -7.93 11.47
C ILE A 139 13.07 -7.68 11.64
N ARG A 140 13.84 -7.72 10.56
CA ARG A 140 15.29 -7.45 10.60
C ARG A 140 15.63 -6.05 11.15
N ARG A 141 14.81 -5.03 10.87
CA ARG A 141 15.00 -3.69 11.43
C ARG A 141 14.72 -3.67 12.94
N VAL A 142 13.68 -4.37 13.39
CA VAL A 142 13.34 -4.48 14.81
C VAL A 142 14.44 -5.24 15.56
N GLU A 143 14.94 -6.35 15.01
CA GLU A 143 16.07 -7.08 15.58
C GLU A 143 17.31 -6.21 15.70
N ALA A 144 17.65 -5.43 14.68
CA ALA A 144 18.79 -4.51 14.72
C ALA A 144 18.61 -3.39 15.76
N LEU A 145 17.39 -2.85 15.89
CA LEU A 145 17.07 -1.85 16.92
C LEU A 145 17.22 -2.44 18.32
N LEU A 146 16.65 -3.62 18.56
CA LEU A 146 16.75 -4.32 19.84
C LEU A 146 18.20 -4.69 20.15
N ALA A 147 18.98 -5.17 19.18
CA ALA A 147 20.38 -5.51 19.38
C ALA A 147 21.25 -4.29 19.75
N HIS A 148 20.94 -3.11 19.16
CA HIS A 148 21.59 -1.84 19.49
C HIS A 148 21.21 -1.35 20.89
N ASP A 149 19.92 -1.41 21.25
CA ASP A 149 19.43 -0.97 22.57
C ASP A 149 19.86 -1.92 23.70
N ALA A 150 20.14 -3.16 23.34
CA ALA A 150 20.70 -4.16 24.22
C ALA A 150 22.21 -3.95 24.49
N GLY A 151 22.85 -2.90 23.95
CA GLY A 151 24.03 -2.30 24.57
C GLY A 151 23.74 -1.69 25.96
N GLY A 152 22.46 -1.45 26.29
CA GLY A 152 21.93 -1.09 27.61
C GLY A 152 21.40 -2.29 28.43
N ARG A 153 21.90 -3.51 28.16
CA ARG A 153 21.60 -4.77 28.89
C ARG A 153 22.13 -4.81 30.34
N ALA A 154 22.08 -3.72 31.08
CA ALA A 154 22.24 -3.80 32.54
C ALA A 154 20.95 -4.31 33.24
N TRP A 155 19.80 -4.23 32.57
CA TRP A 155 18.48 -4.57 33.13
C TRP A 155 17.99 -6.00 32.82
N LEU A 156 18.65 -6.73 31.91
CA LEU A 156 18.31 -8.14 31.61
C LEU A 156 19.17 -9.15 32.40
N ASP A 157 20.20 -8.67 33.08
CA ASP A 157 21.03 -9.50 33.98
C ASP A 157 20.45 -9.61 35.39
N GLU A 158 19.27 -9.02 35.64
CA GLU A 158 18.51 -9.32 36.85
C GLU A 158 17.83 -10.69 36.62
N PRO A 159 18.29 -11.76 37.30
CA PRO A 159 17.70 -13.07 37.12
C PRO A 159 16.24 -12.99 37.55
N LEU A 160 15.35 -13.30 36.63
CA LEU A 160 13.93 -13.51 36.93
C LEU A 160 13.87 -14.72 37.87
N GLU A 161 13.94 -14.48 39.18
CA GLU A 161 13.63 -15.48 40.20
C GLU A 161 12.16 -15.88 39.99
N LEU A 162 11.98 -16.97 39.24
CA LEU A 162 10.74 -17.72 39.22
C LEU A 162 10.62 -18.36 40.60
N ASP A 163 9.98 -17.62 41.51
CA ASP A 163 9.53 -18.12 42.80
C ASP A 163 8.58 -19.29 42.55
N ALA A 164 9.13 -20.49 42.62
CA ALA A 164 8.39 -21.73 42.63
C ALA A 164 7.86 -21.94 44.06
N GLY A 165 6.67 -21.40 44.31
CA GLY A 165 5.83 -21.68 45.48
C GLY A 165 4.48 -22.23 45.04
#